data_AF-A0A392NR02-F1
#
_entry.id   AF-A0A392NR02-F1
#
_cell.length_a   1.000
_cell.length_b   1.000
_cell.length_c   1.000
_cell.angle_alpha   90.00
_cell.angle_beta   90.00
_cell.angle_gamma   90.00
#
_symmetry.space_group_name_H-M   'P 1'
#
loop_
_entity.id
_entity.type
_entity.pdbx_description
1 polymer ?
#
loop_
_entity_poly.entity_id
_entity_poly.type
_entity_poly.pdbx_seq_one_letter_code
_entity_poly.pdbx_strand_id
1 'polypeptide(L)'
;MLTGRFLYDPVGPFHRWSETPEDVREYWWKLFGDKVTWDPRDHGHIKKTFQTRGAKRLSDMLSKVRTKGTRPHWICEEAWKGLIDHWEGEAFKKISTQNKTNRASGKGGAARELGRPVDPDELFLATHKKKSGTWVDNRSQTTY
;
A
#
# COMPACT_ATOMS: atom_id res chain seq x y z
N MET A 1 -4.44 -9.66 -20.05
CA MET A 1 -3.55 -9.98 -18.92
C MET A 1 -2.24 -9.22 -19.12
N LEU A 2 -1.92 -8.22 -18.27
CA LEU A 2 -0.72 -7.40 -18.43
C LEU A 2 0.50 -8.16 -17.90
N THR A 3 1.22 -8.82 -18.81
CA THR A 3 2.45 -9.57 -18.54
C THR A 3 3.59 -8.61 -18.19
N GLY A 4 3.92 -8.54 -16.90
CA GLY A 4 5.28 -8.54 -16.31
C GLY A 4 6.36 -7.54 -16.76
N ARG A 5 6.22 -6.78 -17.84
CA ARG A 5 7.37 -6.14 -18.53
C ARG A 5 7.57 -4.65 -18.23
N PHE A 6 6.77 -4.07 -17.33
CA PHE A 6 6.84 -2.63 -17.02
C PHE A 6 7.96 -2.21 -16.06
N LEU A 7 8.75 -3.16 -15.53
CA LEU A 7 9.74 -2.90 -14.46
C LEU A 7 11.11 -3.56 -14.75
N TYR A 8 11.50 -3.67 -16.02
CA TYR A 8 12.79 -4.26 -16.41
C TYR A 8 13.92 -3.24 -16.63
N ASP A 9 13.68 -1.95 -16.40
CA ASP A 9 14.76 -0.96 -16.28
C ASP A 9 15.28 -0.97 -14.84
N PRO A 10 16.60 -0.78 -14.61
CA PRO A 10 17.24 -0.95 -13.32
C PRO A 10 16.60 -0.01 -12.32
N VAL A 11 15.69 -0.55 -11.52
CA VAL A 11 15.04 0.17 -10.44
C VAL A 11 16.16 0.53 -9.48
N GLY A 12 16.47 1.81 -9.39
CA GLY A 12 17.40 2.34 -8.40
C GLY A 12 16.96 1.98 -6.97
N PRO A 13 17.69 2.43 -5.93
CA PRO A 13 17.52 2.06 -4.52
C PRO A 13 16.22 2.56 -3.86
N PHE A 14 15.09 2.49 -4.54
CA PHE A 14 13.83 3.09 -4.10
C PHE A 14 13.00 2.08 -3.30
N HIS A 15 13.02 2.24 -1.98
CA HIS A 15 12.18 1.46 -1.08
C HIS A 15 10.74 1.99 -1.03
N ARG A 16 10.50 3.23 -1.50
CA ARG A 16 9.16 3.83 -1.66
C ARG A 16 8.95 4.44 -3.05
N TRP A 17 7.70 4.39 -3.52
CA TRP A 17 7.28 5.02 -4.77
C TRP A 17 7.52 6.53 -4.79
N SER A 18 7.34 7.21 -3.65
CA SER A 18 7.58 8.65 -3.53
C SER A 18 9.05 9.05 -3.60
N GLU A 19 9.95 8.11 -3.30
CA GLU A 19 11.40 8.31 -3.39
C GLU A 19 11.94 7.90 -4.76
N THR A 20 11.11 7.28 -5.59
CA THR A 20 11.43 7.07 -6.99
C THR A 20 11.48 8.45 -7.66
N PRO A 21 12.61 8.82 -8.30
CA PRO A 21 12.75 10.04 -9.04
C PRO A 21 11.57 10.27 -9.99
N GLU A 22 11.17 11.54 -10.11
CA GLU A 22 9.99 11.92 -10.88
C GLU A 22 10.14 11.59 -12.37
N ASP A 23 11.35 11.75 -12.91
CA ASP A 23 11.72 11.35 -14.27
C ASP A 23 11.48 9.86 -14.53
N VAL A 24 11.83 8.98 -13.59
CA VAL A 24 11.58 7.52 -13.70
C VAL A 24 10.08 7.22 -13.68
N ARG A 25 9.32 7.89 -12.78
CA ARG A 25 7.86 7.71 -12.72
C ARG A 25 7.17 8.26 -13.96
N GLU A 26 7.65 9.36 -14.51
CA GLU A 26 7.13 9.97 -15.73
C GLU A 26 7.50 9.14 -16.97
N TYR A 27 8.68 8.50 -16.99
CA TYR A 27 9.04 7.53 -18.02
C TYR A 27 8.09 6.33 -18.02
N TRP A 28 7.79 5.74 -16.87
CA TRP A 28 6.80 4.67 -16.77
C TRP A 28 5.39 5.12 -17.18
N TRP A 29 5.03 6.36 -16.88
CA TRP A 29 3.77 6.95 -17.30
C TRP A 29 3.68 7.10 -18.83
N LYS A 30 4.76 7.55 -19.49
CA LYS A 30 4.85 7.61 -20.96
C LYS A 30 4.71 6.22 -21.60
N LEU A 31 5.46 5.23 -21.10
CA LEU A 31 5.34 3.84 -21.58
C LEU A 31 3.94 3.24 -21.39
N PHE A 32 3.21 3.70 -20.36
CA PHE A 32 1.81 3.33 -20.15
C PHE A 32 0.90 4.01 -21.19
N GLY A 33 1.12 5.30 -21.46
CA GLY A 33 0.41 6.08 -22.48
C GLY A 33 0.61 5.56 -23.91
N ASP A 34 1.78 5.03 -24.23
CA ASP A 34 2.04 4.42 -25.55
C ASP A 34 1.21 3.15 -25.81
N LYS A 35 0.70 2.52 -24.74
CA LYS A 35 -0.03 1.24 -24.82
C LYS A 35 -1.53 1.35 -24.57
N VAL A 36 -1.97 2.49 -24.03
CA VAL A 36 -3.35 2.66 -23.59
C VAL A 36 -3.80 4.06 -23.97
N THR A 37 -4.98 4.15 -24.59
CA THR A 37 -5.63 5.42 -24.91
C THR A 37 -6.72 5.72 -23.90
N TRP A 38 -6.93 7.00 -23.59
CA TRP A 38 -8.00 7.46 -22.72
C TRP A 38 -8.52 8.84 -23.12
N ASP A 39 -9.71 9.20 -22.63
CA ASP A 39 -10.28 10.52 -22.84
C ASP A 39 -9.44 11.60 -22.12
N PRO A 40 -9.04 12.69 -22.78
CA PRO A 40 -8.26 13.76 -22.15
C PRO A 40 -8.90 14.33 -20.87
N ARG A 41 -10.23 14.29 -20.75
CA ARG A 41 -10.97 14.72 -19.54
C ARG A 41 -10.65 13.86 -18.33
N ASP A 42 -10.35 12.59 -18.54
CA ASP A 42 -10.02 11.63 -17.48
C ASP A 42 -8.52 11.57 -17.16
N HIS A 43 -7.68 12.36 -17.86
CA HIS A 43 -6.22 12.30 -17.75
C HIS A 43 -5.74 12.38 -16.29
N GLY A 44 -6.28 13.33 -15.52
CA GLY A 44 -5.92 13.49 -14.10
C GLY A 44 -6.30 12.27 -13.25
N HIS A 45 -7.49 11.71 -13.47
CA HIS A 45 -7.96 10.53 -12.74
C HIS A 45 -7.12 9.29 -13.06
N ILE A 46 -6.78 9.10 -14.33
CA ILE A 46 -5.99 7.96 -14.80
C ILE A 46 -4.55 8.08 -14.31
N LYS A 47 -3.93 9.27 -14.35
CA LYS A 47 -2.59 9.50 -13.81
C LYS A 47 -2.53 9.20 -12.32
N LYS A 48 -3.52 9.67 -11.54
CA LYS A 48 -3.63 9.36 -10.11
C LYS A 48 -3.80 7.86 -9.84
N THR A 49 -4.63 7.19 -10.64
CA THR A 49 -4.85 5.75 -10.52
C THR A 49 -3.59 4.97 -10.84
N PHE A 50 -2.89 5.33 -11.92
CA PHE A 50 -1.62 4.73 -12.32
C PHE A 50 -0.59 4.84 -11.21
N GLN A 51 -0.38 6.03 -10.63
CA GLN A 51 0.55 6.22 -9.51
C GLN A 51 0.17 5.37 -8.30
N THR A 52 -1.12 5.33 -7.94
CA THR A 52 -1.61 4.53 -6.81
C THR A 52 -1.36 3.03 -7.04
N ARG A 53 -1.67 2.53 -8.24
CA ARG A 53 -1.48 1.12 -8.60
C ARG A 53 -0.02 0.75 -8.73
N GLY A 54 0.81 1.64 -9.29
CA GLY A 54 2.26 1.50 -9.38
C GLY A 54 2.91 1.40 -8.01
N ALA A 55 2.55 2.30 -7.09
CA ALA A 55 3.03 2.27 -5.71
C ALA A 55 2.68 0.94 -5.02
N LYS A 56 1.41 0.50 -5.12
CA LYS A 56 0.98 -0.78 -4.54
C LYS A 56 1.74 -1.96 -5.14
N ARG A 57 1.94 -1.96 -6.45
CA ARG A 57 2.64 -3.02 -7.17
C ARG A 57 4.11 -3.11 -6.74
N LEU A 58 4.79 -1.98 -6.63
CA LEU A 58 6.18 -1.92 -6.16
C LEU A 58 6.29 -2.46 -4.73
N SER A 59 5.42 -2.01 -3.81
CA SER A 59 5.40 -2.51 -2.44
C SER A 59 5.16 -4.03 -2.37
N ASP A 60 4.26 -4.56 -3.20
CA ASP A 60 4.01 -6.02 -3.26
C ASP A 60 5.21 -6.80 -3.77
N MET A 61 5.91 -6.27 -4.78
CA MET A 61 7.13 -6.89 -5.30
C MET A 61 8.23 -6.89 -4.24
N LEU A 62 8.51 -5.74 -3.61
CA LEU A 62 9.51 -5.64 -2.55
C LEU A 62 9.18 -6.54 -1.34
N SER A 63 7.91 -6.66 -0.97
CA SER A 63 7.47 -7.57 0.09
C SER A 63 7.79 -9.03 -0.24
N LYS A 64 7.53 -9.47 -1.48
CA LYS A 64 7.87 -10.83 -1.94
C LYS A 64 9.37 -11.07 -1.95
N VAL A 65 10.14 -10.08 -2.41
CA VAL A 65 11.60 -10.14 -2.41
C VAL A 65 12.13 -10.30 -0.98
N ARG A 66 11.63 -9.49 -0.04
CA ARG A 66 12.00 -9.57 1.37
C ARG A 66 11.68 -10.95 1.98
N THR A 67 10.51 -11.51 1.68
CA THR A 67 10.15 -12.86 2.16
C THR A 67 11.05 -13.94 1.58
N LYS A 68 11.50 -13.79 0.33
CA LYS A 68 12.42 -14.73 -0.30
C LYS A 68 13.86 -14.59 0.22
N GLY A 69 14.27 -13.39 0.61
CA GLY A 69 15.60 -13.11 1.18
C GLY A 69 16.75 -13.13 0.17
N THR A 70 16.47 -13.25 -1.13
CA THR A 70 17.48 -13.30 -2.19
C THR A 70 17.34 -12.11 -3.14
N ARG A 71 18.46 -11.50 -3.54
CA ARG A 71 18.48 -10.40 -4.52
C ARG A 71 17.98 -10.87 -5.90
N PRO A 72 16.91 -10.27 -6.46
CA PRO A 72 16.49 -10.50 -7.84
C PRO A 72 17.41 -9.79 -8.83
N HIS A 73 17.50 -10.30 -10.06
CA HIS A 73 18.32 -9.71 -11.13
C HIS A 73 17.95 -8.25 -11.49
N TRP A 74 16.68 -7.85 -11.33
CA TRP A 74 16.20 -6.50 -11.66
C TRP A 74 16.48 -5.45 -10.58
N ILE A 75 17.03 -5.85 -9.42
CA ILE A 75 17.49 -4.93 -8.36
C ILE A 75 19.02 -4.89 -8.42
N CYS A 76 19.61 -3.70 -8.62
CA CYS A 76 21.07 -3.55 -8.59
C CYS A 76 21.63 -3.75 -7.17
N GLU A 77 22.94 -3.90 -7.05
CA GLU A 77 23.58 -4.23 -5.78
C GLU A 77 23.43 -3.11 -4.73
N GLU A 78 23.56 -1.86 -5.17
CA GLU A 78 23.41 -0.67 -4.35
C GLU A 78 21.97 -0.53 -3.82
N ALA A 79 20.99 -0.80 -4.70
CA ALA A 79 19.58 -0.83 -4.36
C ALA A 79 19.24 -1.94 -3.37
N TRP A 80 19.84 -3.11 -3.56
CA TRP A 80 19.67 -4.23 -2.65
C TRP A 80 20.21 -3.91 -1.25
N LYS A 81 21.41 -3.34 -1.16
CA LYS A 81 22.00 -2.93 0.11
C LYS A 81 21.11 -1.92 0.85
N GLY A 82 20.66 -0.87 0.16
CA GLY A 82 19.76 0.12 0.76
C GLY A 82 18.41 -0.46 1.23
N LEU A 83 17.88 -1.46 0.50
CA LEU A 83 16.66 -2.17 0.92
C LEU A 83 16.89 -3.01 2.19
N ILE A 84 18.03 -3.71 2.28
CA ILE A 84 18.40 -4.48 3.46
C ILE A 84 18.55 -3.56 4.67
N ASP A 85 19.32 -2.47 4.55
CA ASP A 85 19.52 -1.49 5.61
C ASP A 85 18.17 -0.91 6.10
N HIS A 86 17.26 -0.60 5.18
CA HIS A 86 15.91 -0.14 5.51
C HIS A 86 15.10 -1.19 6.27
N TRP A 87 15.12 -2.45 5.84
CA TRP A 87 14.37 -3.54 6.47
C TRP A 87 14.93 -3.95 7.84
N GLU A 88 16.24 -3.83 8.02
CA GLU A 88 16.93 -4.08 9.29
C GLU A 88 16.75 -2.94 10.29
N GLY A 89 16.37 -1.75 9.82
CA GLY A 89 16.05 -0.60 10.67
C GLY A 89 14.92 -0.87 11.66
N GLU A 90 15.14 -0.48 12.92
CA GLU A 90 14.19 -0.68 14.02
C GLU A 90 12.83 0.01 13.78
N ALA A 91 12.83 1.17 13.12
CA ALA A 91 11.61 1.87 12.74
C ALA A 91 10.72 1.01 11.82
N PHE A 92 11.32 0.34 10.84
CA PHE A 92 10.60 -0.54 9.92
C PHE A 92 10.09 -1.78 10.64
N LYS A 93 10.94 -2.44 11.45
CA LYS A 93 10.54 -3.63 12.23
C LYS A 93 9.40 -3.33 13.20
N LYS A 94 9.40 -2.16 13.84
CA LYS A 94 8.32 -1.71 14.74
C LYS A 94 6.99 -1.61 13.99
N ILE A 95 6.96 -0.90 12.86
CA ILE A 95 5.75 -0.76 12.03
C ILE A 95 5.30 -2.11 11.49
N SER A 96 6.23 -2.93 11.00
CA SER A 96 5.94 -4.27 10.46
C SER A 96 5.32 -5.18 11.51
N THR A 97 5.89 -5.22 12.72
CA THR A 97 5.37 -5.99 13.85
C THR A 97 3.99 -5.49 14.27
N GLN A 98 3.80 -4.16 14.40
CA GLN A 98 2.50 -3.58 14.71
C GLN A 98 1.44 -3.93 13.66
N ASN A 99 1.77 -3.82 12.37
CA ASN A 99 0.87 -4.20 11.28
C ASN A 99 0.59 -5.70 11.23
N LYS A 100 1.52 -6.55 11.68
CA LYS A 100 1.30 -7.99 11.85
C LYS A 100 0.29 -8.23 12.99
N THR A 101 0.47 -7.58 14.14
CA THR A 101 -0.46 -7.67 15.28
C THR A 101 -1.85 -7.14 14.91
N ASN A 102 -1.94 -6.00 14.21
CA ASN A 102 -3.22 -5.44 13.76
C ASN A 102 -3.98 -6.38 12.82
N ARG A 103 -3.28 -7.12 11.94
CA ARG A 103 -3.90 -8.14 11.08
C ARG A 103 -4.30 -9.41 11.82
N ALA A 104 -3.56 -9.78 12.86
CA ALA A 104 -3.88 -10.94 13.70
C ALA A 104 -4.98 -10.65 14.73
N SER A 105 -5.21 -9.37 15.05
CA SER A 105 -6.32 -8.93 15.89
C SER A 105 -7.65 -9.23 15.21
N GLY A 106 -8.49 -10.03 15.87
CA GLY A 106 -9.85 -10.38 15.39
C GLY A 106 -10.80 -9.19 15.22
N LYS A 107 -10.37 -7.97 15.57
CA LYS A 107 -11.15 -6.72 15.41
C LYS A 107 -11.29 -6.25 13.96
N GLY A 108 -10.77 -6.98 12.98
CA GLY A 108 -10.79 -6.64 11.56
C GLY A 108 -12.17 -6.66 10.86
N GLY A 109 -13.25 -6.72 11.62
CA GLY A 109 -14.61 -6.57 11.13
C GLY A 109 -15.59 -6.91 12.23
N ALA A 110 -16.15 -5.91 12.90
CA ALA A 110 -17.19 -6.09 13.91
C ALA A 110 -18.40 -6.91 13.39
N ALA A 111 -18.56 -7.03 12.06
CA ALA A 111 -19.52 -7.93 11.43
C ALA A 111 -19.28 -9.44 11.73
N ARG A 112 -18.06 -9.86 12.08
CA ARG A 112 -17.76 -11.29 12.34
C ARG A 112 -18.01 -11.72 13.78
N GLU A 113 -18.00 -10.79 14.74
CA GLU A 113 -18.12 -11.13 16.17
C GLU A 113 -19.56 -11.47 16.58
N LEU A 114 -20.57 -10.95 15.89
CA LEU A 114 -21.97 -11.11 16.30
C LEU A 114 -22.67 -12.32 15.69
N GLY A 115 -22.03 -13.06 14.76
CA GLY A 115 -22.58 -14.28 14.17
C GLY A 115 -23.92 -14.11 13.43
N ARG A 116 -24.37 -12.87 13.24
CA ARG A 116 -25.66 -12.48 12.65
C ARG A 116 -25.48 -11.23 11.78
N PRO A 117 -26.43 -10.93 10.87
CA PRO A 117 -26.48 -9.63 10.21
C PRO A 117 -26.54 -8.54 11.27
N VAL A 118 -25.49 -7.72 11.35
CA VAL A 118 -25.38 -6.63 12.32
C VAL A 118 -26.06 -5.41 11.72
N ASP A 119 -26.96 -4.81 12.48
CA ASP A 119 -27.58 -3.56 12.09
C ASP A 119 -26.49 -2.47 11.90
N PRO A 120 -26.55 -1.64 10.84
CA PRO A 120 -25.55 -0.61 10.59
C PRO A 120 -25.28 0.30 11.79
N ASP A 121 -26.30 0.61 12.60
CA ASP A 121 -26.16 1.50 13.76
C ASP A 121 -25.42 0.79 14.91
N GLU A 122 -25.69 -0.50 15.12
CA GLU A 122 -24.99 -1.35 16.08
C GLU A 122 -23.50 -1.48 15.71
N LEU A 123 -23.22 -1.66 14.41
CA LEU A 123 -21.85 -1.72 13.89
C LEU A 123 -21.13 -0.38 14.07
N PHE A 124 -21.82 0.73 13.81
CA PHE A 124 -21.26 2.08 13.94
C PHE A 124 -20.86 2.36 15.39
N LEU A 125 -21.75 2.08 16.36
CA LEU A 125 -21.46 2.23 17.78
C LEU A 125 -20.28 1.34 18.22
N ALA A 126 -20.26 0.07 17.82
CA ALA A 126 -19.21 -0.88 18.21
C ALA A 126 -17.83 -0.47 17.67
N THR A 127 -17.78 0.18 16.51
CA THR A 127 -16.52 0.58 15.86
C THR A 127 -16.06 1.99 16.22
N HIS A 128 -16.99 2.89 16.56
CA HIS A 128 -16.71 4.31 16.82
C HIS A 128 -16.85 4.72 18.29
N LYS A 129 -17.18 3.80 19.21
CA LYS A 129 -17.02 4.01 20.66
C LYS A 129 -15.87 3.17 21.24
N LYS A 130 -15.11 3.80 22.13
CA LYS A 130 -14.07 3.16 22.95
C LYS A 130 -14.72 2.34 24.07
N LYS A 131 -13.96 1.44 24.69
CA LYS A 131 -14.42 0.67 25.87
C LYS A 131 -14.85 1.56 27.05
N SER A 132 -14.33 2.78 27.12
CA SER A 132 -14.70 3.81 28.10
C SER A 132 -16.03 4.50 27.79
N GLY A 133 -16.71 4.16 26.69
CA GLY A 133 -17.97 4.78 26.26
C GLY A 133 -17.81 6.09 25.47
N THR A 134 -16.58 6.61 25.34
CA THR A 134 -16.28 7.85 24.59
C THR A 134 -16.08 7.59 23.10
N TRP A 135 -16.40 8.57 22.26
CA TRP A 135 -16.25 8.49 20.81
C TRP A 135 -14.77 8.41 20.38
N VAL A 136 -14.53 7.73 19.26
CA VAL A 136 -13.20 7.58 18.65
C VAL A 136 -12.74 8.91 18.02
N ASP A 137 -13.68 9.68 17.45
CA ASP A 137 -13.43 11.03 16.92
C ASP A 137 -14.70 11.90 16.97
N ASN A 138 -14.53 13.20 16.74
CA ASN A 138 -15.60 14.20 16.83
C ASN A 138 -16.65 14.04 15.71
N ARG A 139 -16.23 13.54 14.54
CA ARG A 139 -17.11 13.31 13.39
C ARG A 139 -18.11 12.20 13.69
N SER A 140 -17.67 11.18 14.41
CA SER A 140 -18.50 10.07 14.87
C SER A 140 -19.58 10.52 15.84
N GLN A 141 -19.26 11.49 16.72
CA GLN A 141 -20.24 12.09 17.63
C GLN A 141 -21.31 12.91 16.91
N THR A 142 -20.97 13.56 15.79
CA THR A 142 -21.94 14.36 15.03
C THR A 142 -22.81 13.52 14.08
N THR A 143 -22.35 12.32 13.72
CA THR A 143 -23.03 11.43 12.75
C THR A 143 -24.11 10.57 13.40
N TYR A 144 -24.03 10.34 14.71
CA TYR A 144 -24.97 9.54 15.51
C TYR A 144 -25.92 10.44 16.29
#